data_AF-A0A971WIF1-F1
#
_entry.id   AF-A0A971WIF1-F1
#
_cell.length_a   1.000
_cell.length_b   1.000
_cell.length_c   1.000
_cell.angle_alpha   90.00
_cell.angle_beta   90.00
_cell.angle_gamma   90.00
#
_symmetry.space_group_name_H-M   'P 1'
#
loop_
_entity.id
_entity.type
_entity.pdbx_description
1 polymer ?
#
loop_
_entity_poly.entity_id
_entity_poly.type
_entity_poly.pdbx_seq_one_letter_code
_entity_poly.pdbx_strand_id
1 'polypeptide(L)'
;MREKIIFLGVSLVLVVGIFSGCLSVTEKGSLEGEVWGESEPLVGAVVEGGGCTVFTGEGGKFLIEGLSSGEHYFFFSYPEYTGKVIKAEVKAGETRKISQEGRVYLVPEDEESLNNYIIELYSLGFYERALSQADLFLANYPGGNSLPQVLFIKGASFYYLGDFQNAISFLSYVRDNYPNNEFSDDAQYLLAKSFGEGLKDYGRAITEYEWLVNNYPGSEFLGVAYFEMGDCYYILGFYQEAYSNYDKAQSYGGEAGRKALYSAAHCLYKLENYPEAALLFSKYVELYPQTDISDDAQYFVGAAWYKAEEYSKALVAFQNCVNNYPQGTWYNGILIAPAALLNQGLCLEKLGRYQEAYNIYLRIIREYPGAKWADGSSLIKNVQFRIEWLKNNIL
;
A
#
# COMPACT_ATOMS: atom_id res chain seq x y z
N MET A 1 -13.52 9.15 -8.83
CA MET A 1 -14.10 8.02 -8.06
C MET A 1 -13.34 6.76 -8.44
N ARG A 2 -12.80 6.07 -7.43
CA ARG A 2 -11.88 4.91 -7.43
C ARG A 2 -10.39 5.25 -7.50
N GLU A 3 -9.88 5.57 -6.30
CA GLU A 3 -8.50 5.46 -5.85
C GLU A 3 -7.96 4.03 -6.09
N LYS A 4 -6.71 3.91 -6.50
CA LYS A 4 -5.87 2.74 -6.24
C LYS A 4 -4.64 3.23 -5.48
N ILE A 5 -4.79 3.34 -4.17
CA ILE A 5 -3.68 3.31 -3.23
C ILE A 5 -3.20 1.86 -3.25
N ILE A 6 -1.93 1.68 -3.61
CA ILE A 6 -1.24 0.39 -3.62
C ILE A 6 -1.07 -0.03 -2.16
N PHE A 7 -2.00 -0.87 -1.69
CA PHE A 7 -1.80 -1.70 -0.51
C PHE A 7 -0.82 -2.82 -0.88
N LEU A 8 0.38 -2.79 -0.31
CA LEU A 8 1.20 -3.99 -0.16
C LEU A 8 0.75 -4.69 1.13
N GLY A 9 0.21 -5.90 1.00
CA GLY A 9 0.16 -6.86 2.10
C GLY A 9 -1.20 -7.33 2.60
N VAL A 10 -2.19 -7.60 1.74
CA VAL A 10 -3.29 -8.52 2.12
C VAL A 10 -3.49 -9.56 1.03
N SER A 11 -3.13 -10.80 1.35
CA SER A 11 -3.39 -11.98 0.53
C SER A 11 -4.90 -12.24 0.47
N LEU A 12 -5.58 -11.74 -0.56
CA LEU A 12 -6.96 -12.13 -0.89
C LEU A 12 -6.93 -13.01 -2.14
N VAL A 13 -7.08 -14.32 -1.96
CA VAL A 13 -7.35 -15.25 -3.07
C VAL A 13 -8.86 -15.44 -3.14
N LEU A 14 -9.48 -14.92 -4.20
CA LEU A 14 -10.82 -15.33 -4.60
C LEU A 14 -10.86 -15.48 -6.12
N VAL A 15 -10.80 -16.72 -6.59
CA VAL A 15 -11.13 -17.09 -7.97
C VAL A 15 -12.20 -18.17 -7.92
N VAL A 16 -13.42 -17.77 -8.27
CA VAL A 16 -14.52 -18.68 -8.61
C VAL A 16 -14.28 -19.16 -10.03
N GLY A 17 -13.86 -20.41 -10.18
CA GLY A 17 -13.80 -21.12 -11.45
C GLY A 17 -14.56 -22.44 -11.30
N ILE A 18 -15.71 -22.54 -11.99
CA ILE A 18 -16.47 -23.78 -12.08
C ILE A 18 -15.70 -24.71 -13.02
N PHE A 19 -15.06 -25.74 -12.46
CA PHE A 19 -14.55 -26.88 -13.22
C PHE A 19 -15.13 -28.18 -12.63
N SER A 20 -15.91 -28.87 -13.45
CA SER A 20 -16.28 -30.26 -13.24
C SER A 20 -15.06 -31.13 -13.50
N GLY A 21 -14.45 -31.69 -12.45
CA GLY A 21 -13.35 -32.64 -12.54
C GLY A 21 -12.98 -33.16 -11.15
N CYS A 22 -13.03 -34.48 -10.99
CA CYS A 22 -12.64 -35.30 -9.83
C CYS A 22 -12.18 -34.55 -8.56
N LEU A 23 -12.95 -34.69 -7.45
CA LEU A 23 -12.40 -34.50 -6.11
C LEU A 23 -11.24 -35.49 -5.93
N SER A 24 -10.01 -35.03 -6.14
CA SER A 24 -8.88 -35.64 -5.45
C SER A 24 -9.11 -35.36 -3.97
N VAL A 25 -9.33 -36.42 -3.19
CA VAL A 25 -9.15 -36.35 -1.75
C VAL A 25 -7.67 -36.06 -1.55
N THR A 26 -7.30 -34.79 -1.51
CA THR A 26 -5.94 -34.41 -1.13
C THR A 26 -5.77 -34.86 0.31
N GLU A 27 -4.86 -35.80 0.53
CA GLU A 27 -4.51 -36.23 1.88
C GLU A 27 -4.19 -34.99 2.71
N LYS A 28 -4.81 -34.88 3.88
CA LYS A 28 -4.57 -33.76 4.80
C LYS A 28 -3.47 -34.15 5.77
N GLY A 29 -2.70 -33.18 6.23
CA GLY A 29 -1.69 -33.39 7.27
C GLY A 29 -2.27 -33.25 8.67
N SER A 30 -1.44 -33.53 9.67
CA SER A 30 -1.77 -33.32 11.07
C SER A 30 -0.57 -32.77 11.85
N LEU A 31 -0.86 -32.19 13.02
CA LEU A 31 0.12 -31.63 13.93
C LEU A 31 -0.15 -32.14 15.34
N GLU A 32 0.86 -32.67 16.01
CA GLU A 32 0.77 -33.15 17.39
C GLU A 32 1.83 -32.51 18.30
N GLY A 33 1.58 -32.57 19.59
CA GLY A 33 2.54 -32.17 20.60
C GLY A 33 1.97 -32.20 22.00
N GLU A 34 2.75 -31.66 22.94
CA GLU A 34 2.35 -31.46 24.33
C GLU A 34 2.50 -29.99 24.71
N VAL A 35 1.57 -29.47 25.51
CA VAL A 35 1.66 -28.14 26.11
C VAL A 35 2.04 -28.28 27.59
N TRP A 36 3.05 -27.52 28.00
CA TRP A 36 3.65 -27.58 29.33
C TRP A 36 3.67 -26.18 29.96
N GLY A 37 3.47 -26.13 31.26
CA GLY A 37 3.83 -24.98 32.10
C GLY A 37 5.28 -25.10 32.55
N GLU A 38 5.62 -24.47 33.68
CA GLU A 38 7.01 -24.48 34.18
C GLU A 38 7.50 -25.87 34.60
N SER A 39 6.61 -26.69 35.18
CA SER A 39 6.99 -27.97 35.78
C SER A 39 6.07 -29.15 35.46
N GLU A 40 4.91 -28.90 34.84
CA GLU A 40 3.91 -29.92 34.58
C GLU A 40 3.17 -29.71 33.25
N PRO A 41 2.62 -30.79 32.65
CA PRO A 41 1.81 -30.68 31.45
C PRO A 41 0.46 -29.99 31.75
N LEU A 42 0.03 -29.11 30.86
CA LEU A 42 -1.22 -28.35 31.02
C LEU A 42 -2.37 -29.11 30.36
N VAL A 43 -3.32 -29.61 31.15
CA VAL A 43 -4.54 -30.28 30.68
C VAL A 43 -5.64 -29.24 30.47
N GLY A 44 -6.21 -29.18 29.27
CA GLY A 44 -7.22 -28.18 28.90
C GLY A 44 -6.66 -26.90 28.28
N ALA A 45 -5.36 -26.85 27.95
CA ALA A 45 -4.77 -25.77 27.15
C ALA A 45 -5.38 -25.75 25.76
N VAL A 46 -5.69 -24.54 25.28
CA VAL A 46 -6.30 -24.32 23.98
C VAL A 46 -5.20 -24.27 22.94
N VAL A 47 -5.38 -25.02 21.85
CA VAL A 47 -4.51 -24.97 20.68
C VAL A 47 -5.35 -24.63 19.46
N GLU A 48 -5.07 -23.50 18.83
CA GLU A 48 -5.82 -22.98 17.68
C GLU A 48 -4.90 -22.83 16.47
N GLY A 49 -5.32 -23.30 15.30
CA GLY A 49 -4.54 -23.15 14.07
C GLY A 49 -5.11 -23.96 12.92
N GLY A 50 -4.85 -23.51 11.68
CA GLY A 50 -5.37 -24.17 10.47
C GLY A 50 -6.89 -24.32 10.41
N GLY A 51 -7.62 -23.40 11.06
CA GLY A 51 -9.09 -23.41 11.13
C GLY A 51 -9.67 -24.37 12.17
N CYS A 52 -8.84 -24.96 13.03
CA CYS A 52 -9.25 -25.88 14.09
C CYS A 52 -8.92 -25.30 15.48
N THR A 53 -9.74 -25.66 16.46
CA THR A 53 -9.47 -25.43 17.88
C THR A 53 -9.60 -26.76 18.61
N VAL A 54 -8.56 -27.14 19.36
CA VAL A 54 -8.53 -28.34 20.19
C VAL A 54 -8.08 -28.00 21.61
N PHE A 55 -8.35 -28.91 22.54
CA PHE A 55 -7.92 -28.79 23.93
C PHE A 55 -6.96 -29.93 24.25
N THR A 56 -5.92 -29.65 25.04
CA THR A 56 -5.00 -30.69 25.48
C THR A 56 -5.66 -31.68 26.44
N GLY A 57 -5.37 -32.97 26.25
CA GLY A 57 -5.82 -34.06 27.09
C GLY A 57 -4.80 -34.46 28.16
N GLU A 58 -4.87 -35.72 28.59
CA GLU A 58 -3.93 -36.29 29.57
C GLU A 58 -2.47 -36.11 29.15
N GLY A 59 -1.62 -35.67 30.09
CA GLY A 59 -0.21 -35.38 29.80
C GLY A 59 0.00 -34.15 28.91
N GLY A 60 -1.01 -33.29 28.75
CA GLY A 60 -0.90 -32.05 27.99
C GLY A 60 -0.91 -32.26 26.47
N LYS A 61 -1.27 -33.45 26.00
CA LYS A 61 -1.19 -33.85 24.59
C LYS A 61 -2.30 -33.24 23.75
N PHE A 62 -1.99 -32.83 22.53
CA PHE A 62 -2.96 -32.45 21.51
C PHE A 62 -2.63 -33.08 20.15
N LEU A 63 -3.65 -33.19 19.31
CA LEU A 63 -3.56 -33.56 17.90
C LEU A 63 -4.54 -32.69 17.12
N ILE A 64 -4.05 -32.00 16.09
CA ILE A 64 -4.88 -31.28 15.11
C ILE A 64 -4.77 -32.03 13.80
N GLU A 65 -5.91 -32.54 13.32
CA GLU A 65 -6.01 -33.23 12.03
C GLU A 65 -6.67 -32.34 10.98
N GLY A 66 -6.53 -32.72 9.71
CA GLY A 66 -7.28 -32.05 8.65
C GLY A 66 -6.65 -30.73 8.17
N LEU A 67 -5.34 -30.57 8.38
CA LEU A 67 -4.58 -29.39 7.98
C LEU A 67 -4.18 -29.48 6.50
N SER A 68 -4.33 -28.38 5.77
CA SER A 68 -3.82 -28.28 4.40
C SER A 68 -2.30 -28.23 4.37
N SER A 69 -1.66 -28.72 3.30
CA SER A 69 -0.22 -28.51 3.13
C SER A 69 0.12 -27.03 3.08
N GLY A 70 1.23 -26.63 3.72
CA GLY A 70 1.71 -25.26 3.74
C GLY A 70 2.07 -24.78 5.14
N GLU A 71 2.41 -23.50 5.24
CA GLU A 71 2.74 -22.87 6.52
C GLU A 71 1.47 -22.45 7.28
N HIS A 72 1.44 -22.77 8.58
CA HIS A 72 0.38 -22.41 9.50
C HIS A 72 0.95 -21.77 10.76
N TYR A 73 0.16 -20.92 11.40
CA TYR A 73 0.42 -20.41 12.74
C TYR A 73 -0.52 -21.09 13.74
N PHE A 74 0.05 -21.54 14.85
CA PHE A 74 -0.65 -22.18 15.95
C PHE A 74 -0.52 -21.33 17.19
N PHE A 75 -1.64 -21.10 17.86
CA PHE A 75 -1.74 -20.28 19.05
C PHE A 75 -2.07 -21.17 20.23
N PHE A 76 -1.36 -20.96 21.33
CA PHE A 76 -1.46 -21.72 22.56
C PHE A 76 -1.86 -20.77 23.68
N SER A 77 -2.88 -21.13 24.45
CA SER A 77 -3.30 -20.36 25.62
C SER A 77 -3.77 -21.26 26.75
N TYR A 78 -3.54 -20.80 27.97
CA TYR A 78 -3.99 -21.45 29.20
C TYR A 78 -4.18 -20.38 30.28
N PRO A 79 -5.19 -20.47 31.16
CA PRO A 79 -5.37 -19.50 32.24
C PRO A 79 -4.11 -19.33 33.09
N GLU A 80 -3.80 -18.10 33.51
CA GLU A 80 -2.61 -17.75 34.33
C GLU A 80 -1.26 -17.84 33.60
N TYR A 81 -1.26 -18.14 32.29
CA TYR A 81 -0.07 -18.20 31.46
C TYR A 81 -0.17 -17.28 30.26
N THR A 82 0.95 -16.66 29.90
CA THR A 82 1.10 -15.90 28.66
C THR A 82 0.98 -16.83 27.46
N GLY A 83 0.19 -16.41 26.47
CA GLY A 83 0.00 -17.16 25.24
C GLY A 83 1.30 -17.30 24.42
N LYS A 84 1.27 -18.21 23.44
CA LYS A 84 2.41 -18.43 22.55
C LYS A 84 1.95 -18.67 21.12
N VAL A 85 2.73 -18.21 20.15
CA VAL A 85 2.50 -18.50 18.73
C VAL A 85 3.67 -19.31 18.17
N ILE A 86 3.36 -20.34 17.38
CA ILE A 86 4.37 -21.16 16.70
C ILE A 86 4.00 -21.30 15.23
N LYS A 87 4.96 -20.99 14.36
CA LYS A 87 4.87 -21.25 12.92
C LYS A 87 5.31 -22.68 12.62
N ALA A 88 4.49 -23.45 11.90
CA ALA A 88 4.83 -24.80 11.47
C ALA A 88 4.38 -25.07 10.03
N GLU A 89 5.21 -25.76 9.26
CA GLU A 89 4.89 -26.24 7.90
C GLU A 89 4.29 -27.64 7.98
N VAL A 90 3.09 -27.81 7.45
CA VAL A 90 2.37 -29.10 7.45
C VAL A 90 2.39 -29.67 6.04
N LYS A 91 2.51 -31.00 5.93
CA LYS A 91 2.48 -31.72 4.66
C LYS A 91 1.36 -32.75 4.64
N ALA A 92 0.71 -32.87 3.49
CA ALA A 92 -0.29 -33.88 3.18
C ALA A 92 0.20 -35.29 3.54
N GLY A 93 -0.61 -36.06 4.26
CA GLY A 93 -0.30 -37.45 4.63
C GLY A 93 0.73 -37.60 5.75
N GLU A 94 1.25 -36.51 6.31
CA GLU A 94 2.23 -36.53 7.39
C GLU A 94 1.65 -36.02 8.72
N THR A 95 2.02 -36.67 9.82
CA THR A 95 1.84 -36.15 11.18
C THR A 95 3.14 -35.46 11.62
N ARG A 96 3.08 -34.15 11.83
CA ARG A 96 4.23 -33.35 12.27
C ARG A 96 4.21 -33.15 13.78
N LYS A 97 5.37 -33.23 14.43
CA LYS A 97 5.55 -32.75 15.81
C LYS A 97 5.74 -31.22 15.85
N ILE A 98 5.13 -30.56 16.83
CA ILE A 98 5.13 -29.09 16.96
C ILE A 98 6.51 -28.46 17.17
N SER A 99 7.43 -29.21 17.78
CA SER A 99 8.83 -28.80 17.98
C SER A 99 9.76 -30.03 17.89
N GLN A 100 11.08 -29.83 17.94
CA GLN A 100 12.05 -30.93 17.93
C GLN A 100 11.81 -31.91 19.08
N GLU A 101 11.47 -31.39 20.26
CA GLU A 101 11.14 -32.18 21.45
C GLU A 101 9.66 -32.60 21.51
N GLY A 102 8.82 -32.08 20.61
CA GLY A 102 7.37 -32.29 20.61
C GLY A 102 6.62 -31.52 21.71
N ARG A 103 7.25 -30.53 22.33
CA ARG A 103 6.71 -29.74 23.45
C ARG A 103 6.64 -28.25 23.16
N VAL A 104 5.64 -27.60 23.76
CA VAL A 104 5.46 -26.15 23.80
C VAL A 104 5.35 -25.73 25.26
N TYR A 105 6.30 -24.91 25.72
CA TYR A 105 6.28 -24.34 27.07
C TYR A 105 5.60 -22.97 27.04
N LEU A 106 4.59 -22.81 27.89
CA LEU A 106 3.99 -21.53 28.24
C LEU A 106 4.66 -20.99 29.50
N VAL A 107 4.73 -19.66 29.59
CA VAL A 107 5.37 -18.94 30.71
C VAL A 107 4.25 -18.35 31.57
N PRO A 108 4.36 -18.34 32.91
CA PRO A 108 3.37 -17.66 33.75
C PRO A 108 3.15 -16.21 33.32
N GLU A 109 1.92 -15.72 33.47
CA GLU A 109 1.59 -14.36 33.09
C GLU A 109 2.25 -13.33 34.02
N ASP A 110 3.08 -12.46 33.42
CA ASP A 110 3.60 -11.25 34.03
C ASP A 110 3.62 -10.11 33.00
N GLU A 111 3.95 -8.90 33.46
CA GLU A 111 3.97 -7.70 32.60
C GLU A 111 4.90 -7.88 31.39
N GLU A 112 6.11 -8.40 31.60
CA GLU A 112 7.15 -8.52 30.57
C GLU A 112 6.77 -9.57 29.51
N SER A 113 6.36 -10.76 29.96
CA SER A 113 5.95 -11.85 29.08
C SER A 113 4.72 -11.48 28.26
N LEU A 114 3.71 -10.86 28.86
CA LEU A 114 2.51 -10.41 28.15
C LEU A 114 2.83 -9.32 27.12
N ASN A 115 3.68 -8.35 27.48
CA ASN A 115 4.15 -7.33 26.53
C ASN A 115 4.87 -7.96 25.33
N ASN A 116 5.80 -8.90 25.58
CA ASN A 116 6.52 -9.60 24.53
C ASN A 116 5.57 -10.37 23.59
N TYR A 117 4.53 -11.00 24.15
CA TYR A 117 3.53 -11.70 23.34
C TYR A 117 2.68 -10.74 22.49
N ILE A 118 2.30 -9.58 23.03
CA ILE A 118 1.60 -8.51 22.29
C ILE A 118 2.44 -8.04 21.09
N ILE A 119 3.73 -7.80 21.31
CA ILE A 119 4.67 -7.38 20.25
C ILE A 119 4.78 -8.47 19.18
N GLU A 120 4.92 -9.73 19.58
CA GLU A 120 5.02 -10.86 18.64
C GLU A 120 3.76 -10.95 17.77
N LEU A 121 2.58 -10.92 18.37
CA LEU A 121 1.30 -10.95 17.65
C LEU A 121 1.15 -9.78 16.68
N TYR A 122 1.49 -8.57 17.12
CA TYR A 122 1.45 -7.36 16.29
C TYR A 122 2.42 -7.46 15.10
N SER A 123 3.67 -7.87 15.34
CA SER A 123 4.70 -8.01 14.30
C SER A 123 4.36 -9.06 13.24
N LEU A 124 3.57 -10.08 13.63
CA LEU A 124 3.06 -11.13 12.74
C LEU A 124 1.75 -10.73 12.04
N GLY A 125 1.18 -9.56 12.33
CA GLY A 125 -0.06 -9.07 11.73
C GLY A 125 -1.34 -9.65 12.35
N PHE A 126 -1.26 -10.33 13.50
CA PHE A 126 -2.42 -10.84 14.22
C PHE A 126 -3.08 -9.75 15.08
N TYR A 127 -3.49 -8.65 14.44
CA TYR A 127 -3.95 -7.44 15.11
C TYR A 127 -5.13 -7.64 16.06
N GLU A 128 -6.11 -8.50 15.72
CA GLU A 128 -7.24 -8.80 16.62
C GLU A 128 -6.78 -9.49 17.92
N ARG A 129 -5.82 -10.42 17.81
CA ARG A 129 -5.23 -11.08 18.99
C ARG A 129 -4.37 -10.10 19.78
N ALA A 130 -3.57 -9.27 19.10
CA ALA A 130 -2.76 -8.24 19.74
C ALA A 130 -3.64 -7.25 20.53
N LEU A 131 -4.78 -6.81 19.97
CA LEU A 131 -5.76 -5.98 20.68
C LEU A 131 -6.29 -6.67 21.93
N SER A 132 -6.71 -7.93 21.81
CA SER A 132 -7.25 -8.69 22.95
C SER A 132 -6.24 -8.83 24.09
N GLN A 133 -4.97 -9.06 23.76
CA GLN A 133 -3.89 -9.14 24.75
C GLN A 133 -3.52 -7.76 25.31
N ALA A 134 -3.57 -6.70 24.50
CA ALA A 134 -3.38 -5.33 24.97
C ALA A 134 -4.48 -4.91 25.95
N ASP A 135 -5.74 -5.30 25.71
CA ASP A 135 -6.85 -5.07 26.66
C ASP A 135 -6.60 -5.75 28.01
N LEU A 136 -6.12 -6.99 27.97
CA LEU A 136 -5.72 -7.73 29.17
C LEU A 136 -4.59 -7.01 29.92
N PHE A 137 -3.55 -6.57 29.20
CA PHE A 137 -2.44 -5.82 29.79
C PHE A 137 -2.91 -4.54 30.47
N LEU A 138 -3.77 -3.76 29.81
CA LEU A 138 -4.28 -2.50 30.36
C LEU A 138 -5.17 -2.71 31.60
N ALA A 139 -5.84 -3.85 31.72
CA ALA A 139 -6.62 -4.21 32.90
C ALA A 139 -5.74 -4.65 34.07
N ASN A 140 -4.70 -5.44 33.81
CA ASN A 140 -3.86 -6.06 34.84
C ASN A 140 -2.67 -5.18 35.26
N TYR A 141 -2.14 -4.37 34.34
CA TYR A 141 -0.94 -3.54 34.51
C TYR A 141 -1.17 -2.07 34.09
N PRO A 142 -2.18 -1.36 34.65
CA PRO A 142 -2.56 -0.01 34.21
C PRO A 142 -1.50 1.09 34.44
N GLY A 143 -0.40 0.77 35.12
CA GLY A 143 0.75 1.66 35.33
C GLY A 143 2.09 0.98 35.04
N GLY A 144 2.08 -0.08 34.24
CA GLY A 144 3.30 -0.81 33.84
C GLY A 144 4.27 0.06 33.06
N ASN A 145 5.55 -0.34 33.05
CA ASN A 145 6.61 0.35 32.32
C ASN A 145 6.38 0.28 30.80
N SER A 146 5.81 -0.83 30.31
CA SER A 146 5.49 -1.02 28.89
C SER A 146 4.18 -0.36 28.44
N LEU A 147 3.52 0.40 29.32
CA LEU A 147 2.22 1.01 29.03
C LEU A 147 2.21 1.86 27.73
N PRO A 148 3.19 2.74 27.46
CA PRO A 148 3.21 3.53 26.22
C PRO A 148 3.28 2.64 24.96
N GLN A 149 4.09 1.58 25.00
CA GLN A 149 4.24 0.61 23.91
C GLN A 149 2.94 -0.14 23.65
N VAL A 150 2.30 -0.65 24.70
CA VAL A 150 1.03 -1.39 24.58
C VAL A 150 -0.08 -0.50 24.06
N LEU A 151 -0.16 0.76 24.52
CA LEU A 151 -1.12 1.74 24.01
C LEU A 151 -0.87 2.07 22.53
N PHE A 152 0.39 2.22 22.13
CA PHE A 152 0.77 2.38 20.73
C PHE A 152 0.35 1.17 19.90
N ILE A 153 0.73 -0.05 20.29
CA ILE A 153 0.38 -1.29 19.57
C ILE A 153 -1.14 -1.43 19.46
N LYS A 154 -1.89 -1.08 20.50
CA LYS A 154 -3.34 -1.09 20.48
C LYS A 154 -3.90 -0.10 19.44
N GLY A 155 -3.44 1.15 19.45
CA GLY A 155 -3.81 2.15 18.45
C GLY A 155 -3.44 1.76 17.03
N ALA A 156 -2.22 1.24 16.83
CA ALA A 156 -1.74 0.75 15.55
C ALA A 156 -2.54 -0.45 15.05
N SER A 157 -2.90 -1.39 15.93
CA SER A 157 -3.74 -2.55 15.58
C SER A 157 -5.12 -2.11 15.12
N PHE A 158 -5.74 -1.12 15.77
CA PHE A 158 -7.00 -0.54 15.28
C PHE A 158 -6.85 0.08 13.88
N TYR A 159 -5.74 0.78 13.60
CA TYR A 159 -5.46 1.33 12.27
C TYR A 159 -5.41 0.23 11.20
N TYR A 160 -4.66 -0.86 11.45
CA TYR A 160 -4.55 -1.96 10.48
C TYR A 160 -5.85 -2.77 10.32
N LEU A 161 -6.72 -2.76 11.32
CA LEU A 161 -8.06 -3.34 11.24
C LEU A 161 -9.09 -2.40 10.58
N GLY A 162 -8.68 -1.17 10.22
CA GLY A 162 -9.53 -0.17 9.59
C GLY A 162 -10.47 0.56 10.55
N ASP A 163 -10.35 0.34 11.86
CA ASP A 163 -11.07 1.10 12.88
C ASP A 163 -10.30 2.39 13.21
N PHE A 164 -10.33 3.32 12.26
CA PHE A 164 -9.58 4.56 12.35
C PHE A 164 -10.02 5.44 13.53
N GLN A 165 -11.27 5.33 13.98
CA GLN A 165 -11.77 6.15 15.07
C GLN A 165 -11.15 5.74 16.41
N ASN A 166 -11.07 4.43 16.68
CA ASN A 166 -10.35 3.93 17.85
C ASN A 166 -8.84 4.12 17.73
N ALA A 167 -8.28 3.95 16.52
CA ALA A 167 -6.86 4.25 16.27
C ALA A 167 -6.52 5.70 16.66
N ILE A 168 -7.30 6.67 16.18
CA ILE A 168 -7.14 8.09 16.52
C ILE A 168 -7.21 8.30 18.03
N SER A 169 -8.17 7.68 18.71
CA SER A 169 -8.33 7.82 20.17
C SER A 169 -7.09 7.37 20.93
N PHE A 170 -6.58 6.17 20.66
CA PHE A 170 -5.42 5.62 21.37
C PHE A 170 -4.11 6.31 20.97
N LEU A 171 -3.91 6.60 19.69
CA LEU A 171 -2.70 7.26 19.20
C LEU A 171 -2.61 8.72 19.69
N SER A 172 -3.74 9.44 19.72
CA SER A 172 -3.80 10.78 20.34
C SER A 172 -3.49 10.72 21.83
N TYR A 173 -3.98 9.68 22.53
CA TYR A 173 -3.67 9.50 23.94
C TYR A 173 -2.17 9.26 24.17
N VAL A 174 -1.50 8.48 23.30
CA VAL A 174 -0.04 8.29 23.34
C VAL A 174 0.68 9.63 23.12
N ARG A 175 0.30 10.39 22.09
CA ARG A 175 0.86 11.72 21.83
C ARG A 175 0.73 12.66 23.03
N ASP A 176 -0.45 12.72 23.64
CA ASP A 176 -0.76 13.71 24.67
C ASP A 176 -0.13 13.36 26.03
N ASN A 177 0.02 12.07 26.36
CA ASN A 177 0.47 11.62 27.69
C ASN A 177 1.89 11.06 27.70
N TYR A 178 2.38 10.58 26.56
CA TYR A 178 3.71 9.97 26.40
C TYR A 178 4.47 10.56 25.21
N PRO A 179 4.57 11.89 25.03
CA PRO A 179 5.15 12.49 23.82
C PRO A 179 6.64 12.17 23.61
N ASN A 180 7.36 11.73 24.65
CA ASN A 180 8.79 11.40 24.63
C ASN A 180 9.01 9.90 24.92
N ASN A 181 8.55 9.02 24.04
CA ASN A 181 8.79 7.58 24.11
C ASN A 181 9.33 7.06 22.75
N GLU A 182 9.80 5.82 22.73
CA GLU A 182 10.45 5.23 21.54
C GLU A 182 9.50 5.03 20.34
N PHE A 183 8.18 5.06 20.55
CA PHE A 183 7.13 4.94 19.53
C PHE A 183 6.38 6.26 19.30
N SER A 184 6.87 7.38 19.84
CA SER A 184 6.17 8.66 19.76
C SER A 184 5.95 9.13 18.32
N ASP A 185 6.97 8.99 17.47
CA ASP A 185 6.90 9.37 16.07
C ASP A 185 6.13 8.35 15.23
N ASP A 186 6.25 7.05 15.49
CA ASP A 186 5.37 6.02 14.93
C ASP A 186 3.88 6.31 15.24
N ALA A 187 3.58 6.63 16.50
CA ALA A 187 2.22 6.92 16.93
C ALA A 187 1.67 8.17 16.24
N GLN A 188 2.49 9.21 16.17
CA GLN A 188 2.14 10.46 15.50
C GLN A 188 1.93 10.26 13.99
N TYR A 189 2.77 9.44 13.36
CA TYR A 189 2.66 9.13 11.95
C TYR A 189 1.35 8.37 11.67
N LEU A 190 1.10 7.27 12.40
CA LEU A 190 -0.15 6.51 12.25
C LEU A 190 -1.39 7.33 12.60
N LEU A 191 -1.30 8.30 13.50
CA LEU A 191 -2.39 9.22 13.79
C LEU A 191 -2.72 10.07 12.56
N ALA A 192 -1.71 10.65 11.91
CA ALA A 192 -1.88 11.40 10.67
C ALA A 192 -2.47 10.52 9.55
N LYS A 193 -1.96 9.29 9.37
CA LYS A 193 -2.51 8.33 8.40
C LYS A 193 -3.97 7.96 8.70
N SER A 194 -4.32 7.78 9.97
CA SER A 194 -5.70 7.45 10.37
C SER A 194 -6.68 8.55 9.96
N PHE A 195 -6.29 9.83 10.06
CA PHE A 195 -7.08 10.93 9.53
C PHE A 195 -7.10 10.96 7.99
N GLY A 196 -5.93 10.91 7.36
CA GLY A 196 -5.78 11.16 5.92
C GLY A 196 -6.23 10.00 5.03
N GLU A 197 -5.70 8.81 5.27
CA GLU A 197 -6.06 7.62 4.50
C GLU A 197 -7.39 7.04 4.97
N GLY A 198 -7.59 6.97 6.29
CA GLY A 198 -8.71 6.29 6.90
C GLY A 198 -10.01 7.08 6.83
N LEU A 199 -10.03 8.27 7.43
CA LEU A 199 -11.23 9.12 7.47
C LEU A 199 -11.35 10.09 6.29
N LYS A 200 -10.31 10.18 5.43
CA LYS A 200 -10.23 11.18 4.34
C LYS A 200 -10.34 12.62 4.85
N ASP A 201 -9.96 12.84 6.10
CA ASP A 201 -9.88 14.17 6.70
C ASP A 201 -8.48 14.73 6.49
N TYR A 202 -8.27 15.23 5.28
CA TYR A 202 -6.96 15.74 4.85
C TYR A 202 -6.51 16.96 5.66
N GLY A 203 -7.43 17.76 6.19
CA GLY A 203 -7.10 18.93 7.02
C GLY A 203 -6.47 18.51 8.35
N ARG A 204 -7.10 17.55 9.07
CA ARG A 204 -6.52 17.01 10.30
C ARG A 204 -5.25 16.21 10.02
N ALA A 205 -5.21 15.45 8.92
CA ALA A 205 -3.99 14.73 8.53
C ALA A 205 -2.79 15.67 8.37
N ILE A 206 -2.97 16.80 7.67
CA ILE A 206 -1.94 17.85 7.53
C ILE A 206 -1.49 18.35 8.90
N THR A 207 -2.42 18.67 9.82
CA THR A 207 -2.07 19.14 11.17
C THR A 207 -1.20 18.12 11.91
N GLU A 208 -1.51 16.83 11.80
CA GLU A 208 -0.76 15.78 12.49
C GLU A 208 0.59 15.48 11.82
N TYR A 209 0.71 15.57 10.49
CA TYR A 209 2.02 15.52 9.81
C TYR A 209 2.89 16.73 10.14
N GLU A 210 2.31 17.94 10.21
CA GLU A 210 3.00 19.16 10.66
C GLU A 210 3.51 18.99 12.10
N TRP A 211 2.70 18.38 12.97
CA TRP A 211 3.14 18.06 14.32
C TRP A 211 4.33 17.10 14.33
N LEU A 212 4.31 16.05 13.49
CA LEU A 212 5.41 15.10 13.37
C LEU A 212 6.70 15.80 12.97
N VAL A 213 6.70 16.55 11.88
CA VAL A 213 7.92 17.17 11.34
C VAL A 213 8.50 18.24 12.28
N ASN A 214 7.67 18.87 13.12
CA ASN A 214 8.09 19.89 14.07
C ASN A 214 8.61 19.30 15.40
N ASN A 215 8.00 18.22 15.88
CA ASN A 215 8.32 17.66 17.20
C ASN A 215 9.29 16.47 17.13
N TYR A 216 9.38 15.79 15.98
CA TYR A 216 10.25 14.63 15.77
C TYR A 216 11.20 14.83 14.57
N PRO A 217 12.10 15.84 14.59
CA PRO A 217 12.97 16.18 13.46
C PRO A 217 14.05 15.12 13.13
N GLY A 218 14.16 14.06 13.94
CA GLY A 218 15.02 12.89 13.68
C GLY A 218 14.25 11.65 13.22
N SER A 219 12.93 11.73 13.05
CA SER A 219 12.10 10.59 12.69
C SER A 219 12.46 10.04 11.30
N GLU A 220 12.41 8.72 11.14
CA GLU A 220 12.54 8.10 9.83
C GLU A 220 11.34 8.38 8.91
N PHE A 221 10.21 8.79 9.50
CA PHE A 221 8.98 9.08 8.76
C PHE A 221 8.99 10.44 8.06
N LEU A 222 10.01 11.30 8.24
CA LEU A 222 9.97 12.67 7.71
C LEU A 222 9.77 12.72 6.18
N GLY A 223 10.49 11.90 5.43
CA GLY A 223 10.37 11.87 3.96
C GLY A 223 8.98 11.45 3.49
N VAL A 224 8.41 10.42 4.12
CA VAL A 224 7.05 9.93 3.78
C VAL A 224 5.96 10.85 4.32
N ALA A 225 6.14 11.45 5.50
CA ALA A 225 5.22 12.44 6.06
C ALA A 225 5.11 13.68 5.17
N TYR A 226 6.23 14.21 4.66
CA TYR A 226 6.19 15.31 3.69
C TYR A 226 5.49 14.90 2.39
N PHE A 227 5.70 13.67 1.91
CA PHE A 227 5.04 13.18 0.71
C PHE A 227 3.52 13.06 0.91
N GLU A 228 3.07 12.39 1.96
CA GLU A 228 1.65 12.17 2.25
C GLU A 228 0.93 13.49 2.64
N MET A 229 1.63 14.41 3.31
CA MET A 229 1.14 15.77 3.52
C MET A 229 1.00 16.53 2.20
N GLY A 230 1.95 16.36 1.27
CA GLY A 230 1.86 16.87 -0.10
C GLY A 230 0.64 16.33 -0.84
N ASP A 231 0.35 15.02 -0.72
CA ASP A 231 -0.84 14.38 -1.28
C ASP A 231 -2.12 15.00 -0.71
N CYS A 232 -2.17 15.26 0.60
CA CYS A 232 -3.30 15.93 1.24
C CYS A 232 -3.53 17.33 0.66
N TYR A 233 -2.48 18.15 0.56
CA TYR A 233 -2.57 19.48 -0.06
C TYR A 233 -2.99 19.41 -1.53
N TYR A 234 -2.48 18.43 -2.29
CA TYR A 234 -2.84 18.23 -3.70
C TYR A 234 -4.32 17.92 -3.86
N ILE A 235 -4.87 17.01 -3.06
CA ILE A 235 -6.29 16.63 -3.08
C ILE A 235 -7.19 17.82 -2.76
N LEU A 236 -6.77 18.68 -1.83
CA LEU A 236 -7.47 19.90 -1.46
C LEU A 236 -7.33 21.03 -2.50
N GLY A 237 -6.50 20.85 -3.53
CA GLY A 237 -6.25 21.84 -4.59
C GLY A 237 -5.23 22.92 -4.24
N PHE A 238 -4.55 22.78 -3.10
CA PHE A 238 -3.47 23.66 -2.65
C PHE A 238 -2.15 23.24 -3.29
N TYR A 239 -2.05 23.43 -4.62
CA TYR A 239 -0.97 22.87 -5.41
C TYR A 239 0.41 23.48 -5.11
N GLN A 240 0.46 24.72 -4.61
CA GLN A 240 1.71 25.39 -4.27
C GLN A 240 2.31 24.80 -2.97
N GLU A 241 1.47 24.56 -1.98
CA GLU A 241 1.79 23.90 -0.72
C GLU A 241 2.15 22.43 -0.95
N ALA A 242 1.39 21.74 -1.83
CA ALA A 242 1.72 20.38 -2.25
C ALA A 242 3.11 20.31 -2.89
N TYR A 243 3.42 21.21 -3.83
CA TYR A 243 4.74 21.29 -4.46
C TYR A 243 5.87 21.47 -3.44
N SER A 244 5.70 22.41 -2.49
CA SER A 244 6.67 22.67 -1.43
C SER A 244 6.94 21.43 -0.57
N ASN A 245 5.90 20.67 -0.24
CA ASN A 245 6.02 19.44 0.55
C ASN A 245 6.65 18.29 -0.26
N TYR A 246 6.32 18.14 -1.54
CA TYR A 246 7.00 17.18 -2.40
C TYR A 246 8.48 17.53 -2.62
N ASP A 247 8.86 18.80 -2.67
CA ASP A 247 10.27 19.21 -2.73
C ASP A 247 11.03 18.81 -1.46
N LYS A 248 10.42 19.01 -0.28
CA LYS A 248 10.99 18.53 0.99
C LYS A 248 11.11 17.01 0.99
N ALA A 249 10.08 16.27 0.60
CA ALA A 249 10.11 14.80 0.52
C ALA A 249 11.24 14.30 -0.40
N GLN A 250 11.47 14.96 -1.54
CA GLN A 250 12.58 14.65 -2.44
C GLN A 250 13.95 14.74 -1.77
N SER A 251 14.16 15.70 -0.86
CA SER A 251 15.44 15.85 -0.15
C SER A 251 15.76 14.68 0.79
N TYR A 252 14.76 13.92 1.24
CA TYR A 252 14.95 12.71 2.05
C TYR A 252 15.20 11.45 1.20
N GLY A 253 14.97 11.52 -0.12
CA GLY A 253 15.21 10.41 -1.04
C GLY A 253 14.27 9.22 -0.84
N GLY A 254 14.76 8.02 -1.19
CA GLY A 254 14.00 6.77 -1.08
C GLY A 254 12.77 6.71 -2.00
N GLU A 255 11.83 5.81 -1.65
CA GLU A 255 10.59 5.61 -2.38
C GLU A 255 9.71 6.88 -2.40
N ALA A 256 9.57 7.52 -1.23
CA ALA A 256 8.80 8.75 -1.07
C ALA A 256 9.36 9.89 -1.92
N GLY A 257 10.68 10.12 -1.86
CA GLY A 257 11.34 11.14 -2.68
C GLY A 257 11.22 10.88 -4.18
N ARG A 258 11.30 9.60 -4.61
CA ARG A 258 11.05 9.23 -6.01
C ARG A 258 9.63 9.61 -6.44
N LYS A 259 8.61 9.18 -5.69
CA LYS A 259 7.20 9.49 -6.00
C LYS A 259 6.93 11.00 -5.96
N ALA A 260 7.53 11.70 -4.99
CA ALA A 260 7.40 13.14 -4.83
C ALA A 260 7.89 13.92 -6.05
N LEU A 261 8.94 13.48 -6.74
CA LEU A 261 9.41 14.14 -7.97
C LEU A 261 8.33 14.15 -9.07
N TYR A 262 7.64 13.03 -9.27
CA TYR A 262 6.53 12.94 -10.22
C TYR A 262 5.32 13.77 -9.76
N SER A 263 4.95 13.72 -8.48
CA SER A 263 3.82 14.49 -7.94
C SER A 263 4.08 16.00 -7.99
N ALA A 264 5.31 16.45 -7.73
CA ALA A 264 5.71 17.84 -7.88
C ALA A 264 5.55 18.33 -9.33
N ALA A 265 5.86 17.49 -10.33
CA ALA A 265 5.67 17.84 -11.74
C ALA A 265 4.19 18.03 -12.07
N HIS A 266 3.32 17.22 -11.48
CA HIS A 266 1.86 17.40 -11.56
C HIS A 266 1.39 18.69 -10.88
N CYS A 267 1.94 19.07 -9.74
CA CYS A 267 1.63 20.37 -9.12
C CYS A 267 1.94 21.52 -10.07
N LEU A 268 3.12 21.52 -10.69
CA LEU A 268 3.51 22.55 -11.66
C LEU A 268 2.58 22.56 -12.87
N TYR A 269 2.18 21.39 -13.36
CA TYR A 269 1.21 21.29 -14.46
C TYR A 269 -0.16 21.88 -14.08
N LYS A 270 -0.63 21.66 -12.83
CA LYS A 270 -1.88 22.23 -12.31
C LYS A 270 -1.80 23.73 -12.08
N LEU A 271 -0.62 24.24 -11.72
CA LEU A 271 -0.30 25.66 -11.61
C LEU A 271 -0.06 26.32 -12.97
N GLU A 272 -0.26 25.59 -14.07
CA GLU A 272 -0.01 26.03 -15.45
C GLU A 272 1.43 26.43 -15.74
N ASN A 273 2.37 26.03 -14.88
CA ASN A 273 3.79 26.23 -15.08
C ASN A 273 4.36 25.10 -15.96
N TYR A 274 3.88 25.07 -17.20
CA TYR A 274 4.07 23.94 -18.10
C TYR A 274 5.53 23.67 -18.50
N PRO A 275 6.39 24.67 -18.77
CA PRO A 275 7.79 24.39 -19.10
C PRO A 275 8.52 23.66 -17.97
N GLU A 276 8.37 24.12 -16.73
CA GLU A 276 8.97 23.57 -15.53
C GLU A 276 8.39 22.18 -15.22
N ALA A 277 7.08 22.00 -15.40
CA ALA A 277 6.45 20.68 -15.30
C ALA A 277 7.07 19.69 -16.29
N ALA A 278 7.25 20.10 -17.56
CA ALA A 278 7.83 19.25 -18.58
C ALA A 278 9.29 18.87 -18.26
N LEU A 279 10.08 19.80 -17.73
CA LEU A 279 11.44 19.53 -17.27
C LEU A 279 11.46 18.53 -16.11
N LEU A 280 10.53 18.67 -15.15
CA LEU A 280 10.50 17.81 -13.97
C LEU A 280 10.00 16.39 -14.30
N PHE A 281 9.00 16.25 -15.17
CA PHE A 281 8.62 14.95 -15.75
C PHE A 281 9.77 14.32 -16.53
N SER A 282 10.52 15.10 -17.31
CA SER A 282 11.67 14.59 -18.08
C SER A 282 12.76 14.08 -17.14
N LYS A 283 13.06 14.82 -16.07
CA LYS A 283 13.98 14.40 -15.01
C LYS A 283 13.54 13.10 -14.35
N TYR A 284 12.24 12.94 -14.08
CA TYR A 284 11.72 11.69 -13.54
C TYR A 284 11.99 10.51 -14.47
N VAL A 285 11.67 10.65 -15.77
CA VAL A 285 11.87 9.58 -16.75
C VAL A 285 13.35 9.25 -16.94
N GLU A 286 14.23 10.24 -16.87
CA GLU A 286 15.68 10.04 -16.95
C GLU A 286 16.23 9.24 -15.76
N LEU A 287 15.81 9.59 -14.54
CA LEU A 287 16.27 8.93 -13.32
C LEU A 287 15.61 7.57 -13.08
N TYR A 288 14.35 7.43 -13.50
CA TYR A 288 13.51 6.28 -13.20
C TYR A 288 12.77 5.79 -14.47
N PRO A 289 13.50 5.24 -15.46
CA PRO A 289 12.91 4.84 -16.75
C PRO A 289 12.11 3.53 -16.71
N GLN A 290 12.11 2.81 -15.59
CA GLN A 290 11.46 1.49 -15.45
C GLN A 290 10.65 1.41 -14.15
N THR A 291 9.71 2.32 -13.96
CA THR A 291 8.71 2.30 -12.91
C THR A 291 7.32 2.12 -13.49
N ASP A 292 6.36 1.85 -12.62
CA ASP A 292 4.93 1.77 -12.91
C ASP A 292 4.31 3.10 -13.39
N ILE A 293 5.05 4.21 -13.30
CA ILE A 293 4.61 5.55 -13.72
C ILE A 293 5.53 6.22 -14.75
N SER A 294 6.60 5.55 -15.22
CA SER A 294 7.54 6.13 -16.20
C SER A 294 6.88 6.44 -17.54
N ASP A 295 5.98 5.58 -17.98
CA ASP A 295 5.21 5.71 -19.21
C ASP A 295 4.24 6.90 -19.14
N ASP A 296 3.56 7.05 -18.01
CA ASP A 296 2.69 8.17 -17.69
C ASP A 296 3.48 9.49 -17.61
N ALA A 297 4.61 9.50 -16.88
CA ALA A 297 5.50 10.64 -16.82
C ALA A 297 5.99 11.07 -18.21
N GLN A 298 6.39 10.12 -19.07
CA GLN A 298 6.83 10.42 -20.42
C GLN A 298 5.72 11.00 -21.30
N TYR A 299 4.47 10.56 -21.13
CA TYR A 299 3.33 11.20 -21.77
C TYR A 299 3.16 12.64 -21.28
N PHE A 300 3.26 12.88 -19.97
CA PHE A 300 3.10 14.20 -19.38
C PHE A 300 4.23 15.18 -19.75
N VAL A 301 5.44 14.72 -20.10
CA VAL A 301 6.44 15.58 -20.76
C VAL A 301 5.86 16.20 -22.03
N GLY A 302 5.23 15.38 -22.89
CA GLY A 302 4.62 15.85 -24.13
C GLY A 302 3.40 16.73 -23.88
N ALA A 303 2.54 16.35 -22.93
CA ALA A 303 1.35 17.11 -22.59
C ALA A 303 1.69 18.50 -22.04
N ALA A 304 2.71 18.59 -21.18
CA ALA A 304 3.20 19.84 -20.64
C ALA A 304 3.79 20.73 -21.75
N TRP A 305 4.67 20.21 -22.61
CA TRP A 305 5.18 21.00 -23.74
C TRP A 305 4.10 21.43 -24.72
N TYR A 306 3.07 20.61 -24.93
CA TYR A 306 1.93 21.00 -25.78
C TYR A 306 1.16 22.18 -25.19
N LYS A 307 0.94 22.15 -23.86
CA LYS A 307 0.29 23.25 -23.13
C LYS A 307 1.14 24.52 -23.06
N ALA A 308 2.47 24.37 -23.06
CA ALA A 308 3.41 25.47 -23.22
C ALA A 308 3.49 26.02 -24.66
N GLU A 309 2.70 25.47 -25.60
CA GLU A 309 2.73 25.80 -27.03
C GLU A 309 4.07 25.49 -27.74
N GLU A 310 4.93 24.71 -27.09
CA GLU A 310 6.21 24.24 -27.61
C GLU A 310 6.01 22.95 -28.43
N TYR A 311 5.22 23.04 -29.50
CA TYR A 311 4.72 21.88 -30.25
C TYR A 311 5.82 20.98 -30.82
N SER A 312 6.98 21.54 -31.19
CA SER A 312 8.15 20.75 -31.63
C SER A 312 8.70 19.86 -30.52
N LYS A 313 8.81 20.38 -29.28
CA LYS A 313 9.27 19.60 -28.12
C LYS A 313 8.22 18.57 -27.72
N ALA A 314 6.95 18.97 -27.74
CA ALA A 314 5.83 18.08 -27.44
C ALA A 314 5.78 16.88 -28.40
N LEU A 315 5.96 17.13 -29.71
CA LEU A 315 6.00 16.08 -30.72
C LEU A 315 7.09 15.03 -30.43
N VAL A 316 8.32 15.49 -30.12
CA VAL A 316 9.42 14.59 -29.76
C VAL A 316 9.10 13.80 -28.50
N ALA A 317 8.55 14.45 -27.47
CA ALA A 317 8.21 13.79 -26.21
C ALA A 317 7.11 12.72 -26.38
N PHE A 318 6.08 12.98 -27.18
CA PHE A 318 5.07 11.97 -27.48
C PHE A 318 5.60 10.84 -28.37
N GLN A 319 6.57 11.10 -29.25
CA GLN A 319 7.27 10.04 -29.99
C GLN A 319 8.06 9.14 -29.05
N ASN A 320 8.79 9.73 -28.10
CA ASN A 320 9.51 8.98 -27.08
C ASN A 320 8.56 8.13 -26.22
N CYS A 321 7.37 8.65 -25.88
CA CYS A 321 6.33 7.88 -25.19
C CYS A 321 5.97 6.59 -25.95
N VAL A 322 5.67 6.69 -27.24
CA VAL A 322 5.27 5.53 -28.06
C VAL A 322 6.44 4.57 -28.31
N ASN A 323 7.66 5.10 -28.49
CA ASN A 323 8.83 4.29 -28.85
C ASN A 323 9.42 3.55 -27.63
N ASN A 324 9.50 4.24 -26.48
CA ASN A 324 10.14 3.70 -25.28
C ASN A 324 9.15 2.94 -24.39
N TYR A 325 7.86 3.28 -24.45
CA TYR A 325 6.80 2.67 -23.64
C TYR A 325 5.62 2.16 -24.49
N PRO A 326 5.86 1.28 -25.48
CA PRO A 326 4.81 0.85 -26.42
C PRO A 326 3.65 0.07 -25.76
N GLN A 327 3.91 -0.56 -24.61
CA GLN A 327 2.92 -1.28 -23.80
C GLN A 327 2.52 -0.52 -22.53
N GLY A 328 2.94 0.75 -22.41
CA GLY A 328 2.63 1.57 -21.26
C GLY A 328 1.13 1.80 -21.09
N THR A 329 0.66 1.76 -19.85
CA THR A 329 -0.76 1.89 -19.51
C THR A 329 -0.96 2.93 -18.42
N TRP A 330 -2.07 3.65 -18.47
CA TRP A 330 -2.54 4.41 -17.32
C TRP A 330 -2.78 3.47 -16.13
N TYR A 331 -3.01 4.03 -14.94
CA TYR A 331 -3.31 3.31 -13.69
C TYR A 331 -4.47 2.27 -13.78
N ASN A 332 -5.31 2.36 -14.81
CA ASN A 332 -6.44 1.46 -15.04
C ASN A 332 -6.21 0.42 -16.16
N GLY A 333 -4.99 0.29 -16.66
CA GLY A 333 -4.62 -0.69 -17.68
C GLY A 333 -4.99 -0.28 -19.12
N ILE A 334 -5.51 0.92 -19.35
CA ILE A 334 -5.74 1.44 -20.70
C ILE A 334 -4.41 1.90 -21.30
N LEU A 335 -4.11 1.52 -22.54
CA LEU A 335 -2.87 1.89 -23.23
C LEU A 335 -2.72 3.41 -23.38
N ILE A 336 -1.50 3.91 -23.14
CA ILE A 336 -1.12 5.32 -23.31
C ILE A 336 -0.81 5.64 -24.78
N ALA A 337 -0.24 4.68 -25.52
CA ALA A 337 0.25 4.89 -26.88
C ALA A 337 -0.77 5.55 -27.85
N PRO A 338 -2.08 5.19 -27.86
CA PRO A 338 -3.05 5.85 -28.73
C PRO A 338 -3.26 7.34 -28.38
N ALA A 339 -3.24 7.69 -27.10
CA ALA A 339 -3.33 9.07 -26.63
C ALA A 339 -2.10 9.88 -27.04
N ALA A 340 -0.91 9.30 -26.87
CA ALA A 340 0.33 9.91 -27.32
C ALA A 340 0.32 10.14 -28.84
N LEU A 341 -0.09 9.16 -29.65
CA LEU A 341 -0.23 9.29 -31.10
C LEU A 341 -1.22 10.38 -31.51
N LEU A 342 -2.38 10.46 -30.86
CA LEU A 342 -3.34 11.53 -31.14
C LEU A 342 -2.72 12.90 -30.88
N ASN A 343 -2.02 13.08 -29.76
CA ASN A 343 -1.34 14.35 -29.48
C ASN A 343 -0.16 14.62 -30.41
N GLN A 344 0.56 13.60 -30.91
CA GLN A 344 1.55 13.80 -31.99
C GLN A 344 0.88 14.40 -33.23
N GLY A 345 -0.27 13.86 -33.63
CA GLY A 345 -1.06 14.41 -34.73
C GLY A 345 -1.44 15.86 -34.49
N LEU A 346 -1.95 16.19 -33.29
CA LEU A 346 -2.32 17.57 -32.93
C LEU A 346 -1.12 18.52 -32.94
N CYS A 347 0.06 18.08 -32.47
CA CYS A 347 1.30 18.85 -32.60
C CYS A 347 1.65 19.11 -34.07
N LEU A 348 1.56 18.08 -34.92
CA LEU A 348 1.87 18.21 -36.35
C LEU A 348 0.92 19.19 -37.04
N GLU A 349 -0.36 19.20 -36.69
CA GLU A 349 -1.32 20.20 -37.19
C GLU A 349 -0.94 21.62 -36.78
N LYS A 350 -0.55 21.83 -35.51
CA LYS A 350 -0.07 23.13 -35.01
C LYS A 350 1.21 23.60 -35.71
N LEU A 351 2.02 22.66 -36.19
CA LEU A 351 3.23 22.92 -36.96
C LEU A 351 2.99 23.02 -38.48
N GLY A 352 1.74 22.91 -38.95
CA GLY A 352 1.40 22.95 -40.38
C GLY A 352 1.76 21.68 -41.17
N ARG A 353 2.15 20.60 -40.50
CA ARG A 353 2.55 19.31 -41.09
C ARG A 353 1.34 18.39 -41.25
N TYR A 354 0.34 18.88 -41.98
CA TYR A 354 -1.01 18.28 -42.05
C TYR A 354 -1.04 16.86 -42.63
N GLN A 355 -0.25 16.60 -43.68
CA GLN A 355 -0.19 15.26 -44.29
C GLN A 355 0.35 14.21 -43.31
N GLU A 356 1.31 14.60 -42.47
CA GLU A 356 1.88 13.72 -41.45
C GLU A 356 0.88 13.49 -40.31
N ALA A 357 0.18 14.54 -39.86
CA ALA A 357 -0.91 14.41 -38.89
C ALA A 357 -1.98 13.42 -39.36
N TYR A 358 -2.43 13.57 -40.62
CA TYR A 358 -3.40 12.67 -41.24
C TYR A 358 -2.94 11.20 -41.22
N ASN A 359 -1.68 10.95 -41.57
CA ASN A 359 -1.11 9.60 -41.56
C ASN A 359 -1.04 9.00 -40.15
N ILE A 360 -0.72 9.81 -39.12
CA ILE A 360 -0.74 9.39 -37.72
C ILE A 360 -2.17 9.04 -37.28
N TYR A 361 -3.18 9.83 -37.66
CA TYR A 361 -4.56 9.50 -37.32
C TYR A 361 -5.04 8.21 -37.98
N LEU A 362 -4.71 7.97 -39.25
CA LEU A 362 -5.00 6.69 -39.91
C LEU A 362 -4.31 5.51 -39.23
N ARG A 363 -3.08 5.71 -38.73
CA ARG A 363 -2.37 4.70 -37.94
C ARG A 363 -3.16 4.32 -36.68
N ILE A 364 -3.70 5.30 -35.96
CA ILE A 364 -4.50 5.03 -34.75
C ILE A 364 -5.73 4.19 -35.07
N ILE A 365 -6.46 4.50 -36.14
CA ILE A 365 -7.65 3.72 -36.55
C ILE A 365 -7.30 2.26 -36.87
N ARG A 366 -6.16 2.04 -37.54
CA ARG A 366 -5.72 0.71 -37.97
C ARG A 366 -5.14 -0.13 -36.83
N GLU A 367 -4.32 0.47 -35.97
CA GLU A 367 -3.61 -0.26 -34.90
C GLU A 367 -4.41 -0.32 -33.60
N TYR A 368 -5.29 0.66 -33.35
CA TYR A 368 -6.02 0.79 -32.08
C TYR A 368 -7.51 1.12 -32.27
N PRO A 369 -8.30 0.32 -33.02
CA PRO A 369 -9.69 0.64 -33.38
C PRO A 369 -10.66 0.80 -32.18
N GLY A 370 -10.26 0.35 -30.98
CA GLY A 370 -11.02 0.48 -29.73
C GLY A 370 -10.40 1.46 -28.72
N ALA A 371 -9.48 2.32 -29.14
CA ALA A 371 -8.74 3.20 -28.23
C ALA A 371 -9.66 4.09 -27.36
N LYS A 372 -9.28 4.22 -26.10
CA LYS A 372 -9.96 5.03 -25.09
C LYS A 372 -8.97 5.97 -24.41
N TRP A 373 -9.51 7.05 -23.87
CA TRP A 373 -8.82 7.88 -22.90
C TRP A 373 -8.76 7.20 -21.53
N ALA A 374 -7.96 7.74 -20.62
CA ALA A 374 -7.85 7.24 -19.25
C ALA A 374 -9.19 7.23 -18.49
N ASP A 375 -10.15 8.10 -18.83
CA ASP A 375 -11.50 8.11 -18.26
C ASP A 375 -12.45 7.07 -18.89
N GLY A 376 -11.98 6.28 -19.85
CA GLY A 376 -12.75 5.28 -20.57
C GLY A 376 -13.57 5.81 -21.75
N SER A 377 -13.56 7.13 -22.00
CA SER A 377 -14.23 7.73 -23.15
C SER A 377 -13.52 7.34 -24.46
N SER A 378 -14.29 7.27 -25.56
CA SER A 378 -13.75 6.84 -26.85
C SER A 378 -12.82 7.89 -27.44
N LEU A 379 -11.55 7.53 -27.63
CA LEU A 379 -10.56 8.37 -28.31
C LEU A 379 -10.78 8.37 -29.83
N ILE A 380 -11.31 7.27 -30.37
CA ILE A 380 -11.49 7.06 -31.81
C ILE A 380 -12.44 8.07 -32.45
N LYS A 381 -13.47 8.54 -31.71
CA LYS A 381 -14.35 9.60 -32.19
C LYS A 381 -13.58 10.89 -32.49
N ASN A 382 -12.61 11.25 -31.65
CA ASN A 382 -11.79 12.44 -31.85
C ASN A 382 -10.88 12.28 -33.07
N VAL A 383 -10.29 11.10 -33.25
CA VAL A 383 -9.43 10.78 -34.39
C VAL A 383 -10.20 10.87 -35.71
N GLN A 384 -11.39 10.25 -35.79
CA GLN A 384 -12.24 10.29 -36.98
C GLN A 384 -12.63 11.72 -37.35
N PHE A 385 -12.99 12.53 -36.35
CA PHE A 385 -13.30 13.94 -36.57
C PHE A 385 -12.10 14.70 -37.17
N ARG A 386 -10.87 14.50 -36.66
CA ARG A 386 -9.68 15.15 -37.23
C ARG A 386 -9.37 14.69 -38.66
N ILE A 387 -9.52 13.39 -38.96
CA ILE A 387 -9.33 12.83 -40.31
C ILE A 387 -10.26 13.52 -41.31
N GLU A 388 -11.56 13.55 -41.02
CA GLU A 388 -12.56 14.17 -41.90
C GLU A 388 -12.34 15.68 -42.04
N TRP A 389 -11.96 16.35 -40.95
CA TRP A 389 -11.67 17.78 -41.00
C TRP A 389 -10.47 18.08 -41.90
N LEU A 390 -9.35 17.37 -41.76
CA LEU A 390 -8.16 17.56 -42.59
C LEU A 390 -8.45 17.31 -44.08
N LYS A 391 -9.16 16.23 -44.39
CA LYS A 391 -9.52 15.86 -45.76
C LYS A 391 -10.46 16.85 -46.45
N ASN A 392 -11.34 17.50 -45.70
CA ASN A 392 -12.34 18.40 -46.29
C ASN A 392 -11.88 19.87 -46.36
N ASN A 393 -10.86 20.24 -45.57
CA ASN A 393 -10.49 21.65 -45.40
C ASN A 393 -9.03 21.97 -45.75
N ILE A 394 -8.13 20.98 -45.80
CA ILE A 394 -6.68 21.22 -45.90
C ILE A 394 -6.02 20.38 -47.01
N LEU A 395 -6.22 19.05 -46.99
CA LEU A 395 -5.66 18.10 -47.96
C LEU A 395 -6.58 17.99 -49.18
#